data_AF-A0A133UMD7-F1
#
_entry.id   AF-A0A133UMD7-F1
#
_cell.length_a   1.000
_cell.length_b   1.000
_cell.length_c   1.000
_cell.angle_alpha   90.00
_cell.angle_beta   90.00
_cell.angle_gamma   90.00
#
_symmetry.space_group_name_H-M   'P 1'
#
loop_
_entity.id
_entity.type
_entity.pdbx_description
1 polymer ?
#
loop_
_entity_poly.entity_id
_entity_poly.type
_entity_poly.pdbx_seq_one_letter_code
_entity_poly.pdbx_strand_id
1 'polypeptide(L)'
;MKTDDRGVSPVMGIVLLIGMVMVFTGTIAAFTLGIERPETPSNTRLSFEGIGNGDNRFYIYHMGGDSIDDSLNNLEFKTRNTNLTAKAILTITGQDNDFDVGERIEVVVENLSKSGRVSVIHRPSQMVLGKSKEVLQATPSGSAGGPNVTAEGADIGAYQPPSPTDCDLLVDDDWPSDEDSDGDNKFSTITAAINSASPQDLIGIKSGTYEEALTVNKTVSIASISGPKSTTIDAGGSSNAVFVSGGTLKIKGLKIKNFTTHGINFQDGSHSHVESNILLGSGASSIVQAFSDVKNVVVFNNITKDASGVWAFINCDDWKITHNTINCGDTNHHGVVGGGDEYIISHNEIKNCSGGHQGIDTYQLGNSSGWNITYNNIHNCSDGIQIEGTSHEAHFNNIYDIENCSACSDFSFNAKKNWWGTTEESEIEAMVSDNVIFDPWLNEPR
;
A
#
# COMPACT_ATOMS: atom_id res chain seq x y z
N MET A 1 90.51 19.52 37.25
CA MET A 1 90.10 20.20 36.00
C MET A 1 88.59 20.12 35.93
N LYS A 2 87.94 21.26 35.73
CA LYS A 2 86.56 21.61 36.10
C LYS A 2 85.49 20.64 35.58
N THR A 3 84.62 20.16 36.47
CA THR A 3 83.27 19.70 36.15
C THR A 3 82.43 20.91 35.76
N ASP A 4 81.98 20.91 34.52
CA ASP A 4 81.18 21.97 33.91
C ASP A 4 79.71 21.74 34.29
N ASP A 5 79.32 22.22 35.48
CA ASP A 5 77.91 22.37 35.86
C ASP A 5 77.28 23.49 35.02
N ARG A 6 76.95 23.16 33.75
CA ARG A 6 76.00 23.92 32.96
C ARG A 6 74.61 23.46 33.39
N GLY A 7 73.95 24.17 34.29
CA GLY A 7 73.44 25.51 34.01
C GLY A 7 72.19 25.39 33.15
N VAL A 8 71.15 24.71 33.66
CA VAL A 8 69.81 24.84 33.08
C VAL A 8 69.44 26.31 33.26
N SER A 9 69.42 27.06 32.17
CA SER A 9 69.12 28.49 32.19
C SER A 9 67.80 28.71 32.94
N PRO A 10 67.70 29.67 33.88
CA PRO A 10 66.43 30.01 34.54
C PRO A 10 65.32 30.30 33.52
N VAL A 11 65.69 30.83 32.35
CA VAL A 11 64.79 31.07 31.23
C VAL A 11 64.26 29.76 30.63
N MET A 12 65.09 28.73 30.51
CA MET A 12 64.64 27.40 30.04
C MET A 12 63.73 26.71 31.05
N GLY A 13 64.02 26.85 32.35
CA GLY A 13 63.13 26.34 33.40
C GLY A 13 61.76 27.03 33.39
N ILE A 14 61.73 28.35 33.21
CA ILE A 14 60.49 29.13 33.11
C ILE A 14 59.72 28.80 31.82
N VAL A 15 60.40 28.65 30.69
CA VAL A 15 59.75 28.29 29.42
C VAL A 15 59.14 26.89 29.49
N LEU A 16 59.83 25.93 30.10
CA LEU A 16 59.27 24.59 30.36
C LEU A 16 58.10 24.63 31.34
N LEU A 17 58.19 25.44 32.40
CA LEU A 17 57.12 25.59 33.38
C LEU A 17 55.87 26.21 32.73
N ILE A 18 56.03 27.28 31.94
CA ILE A 18 54.93 27.92 31.20
C ILE A 18 54.35 26.95 30.18
N GLY A 19 55.17 26.20 29.44
CA GLY A 19 54.72 25.19 28.50
C GLY A 19 53.90 24.09 29.18
N MET A 20 54.36 23.58 30.32
CA MET A 20 53.65 22.56 31.09
C MET A 20 52.33 23.10 31.66
N VAL A 21 52.32 24.31 32.23
CA VAL A 21 51.10 24.95 32.74
C VAL A 21 50.11 25.22 31.61
N MET A 22 50.56 25.63 30.42
CA MET A 22 49.69 25.81 29.26
C MET A 22 49.08 24.50 28.77
N VAL A 23 49.86 23.41 28.74
CA VAL A 23 49.34 22.08 28.37
C VAL A 23 48.33 21.59 29.41
N PHE A 24 48.62 21.71 30.71
CA PHE A 24 47.70 21.29 31.77
C PHE A 24 46.45 22.18 31.85
N THR A 25 46.57 23.49 31.66
CA THR A 25 45.42 24.39 31.66
C THR A 25 44.56 24.18 30.42
N GLY A 26 45.17 23.90 29.26
CA GLY A 26 44.46 23.55 28.04
C GLY A 26 43.70 22.23 28.15
N THR A 27 44.28 21.21 28.78
CA THR A 27 43.60 19.92 28.97
C THR A 27 42.50 20.00 30.03
N ILE A 28 42.70 20.72 31.14
CA ILE A 28 41.66 20.94 32.14
C ILE A 28 40.52 21.79 31.55
N ALA A 29 40.84 22.84 30.78
CA ALA A 29 39.85 23.68 30.10
C ALA A 29 38.99 22.86 29.12
N ALA A 30 39.58 21.93 28.36
CA ALA A 30 38.83 21.06 27.45
C ALA A 30 37.82 20.16 28.18
N PHE A 31 38.17 19.67 29.38
CA PHE A 31 37.27 18.87 30.21
C PHE A 31 36.20 19.71 30.94
N THR A 32 36.53 20.93 31.41
CA THR A 32 35.57 21.79 32.12
C THR A 32 34.63 22.58 31.20
N LEU A 33 35.04 22.82 29.94
CA LEU A 33 34.21 23.54 28.95
C LEU A 33 33.28 22.62 28.16
N GLY A 34 33.29 21.31 28.44
CA GLY A 34 32.44 20.37 27.71
C GLY A 34 32.75 20.38 26.21
N ILE A 35 34.03 20.47 25.83
CA ILE A 35 34.41 20.23 24.43
C ILE A 35 34.15 18.75 24.19
N GLU A 36 32.95 18.44 23.70
CA GLU A 36 32.56 17.13 23.23
C GLU A 36 33.65 16.66 22.26
N ARG A 37 34.19 15.47 22.54
CA ARG A 37 35.04 14.82 21.54
C ARG A 37 34.18 14.69 20.28
N PRO A 38 34.68 15.00 19.08
CA PRO A 38 33.93 14.64 17.88
C PRO A 38 33.63 13.14 17.99
N GLU A 39 32.34 12.80 17.98
CA GLU A 39 31.91 11.43 18.10
C GLU A 39 32.68 10.58 17.08
N THR A 40 33.19 9.44 17.55
CA THR A 40 33.89 8.49 16.69
C THR A 40 33.05 8.21 15.45
N PRO A 41 33.65 8.06 14.26
CA PRO A 41 32.89 7.79 13.06
C PRO A 41 32.08 6.51 13.27
N SER A 42 30.74 6.60 13.34
CA SER A 42 29.93 5.40 13.45
C SER A 42 30.20 4.53 12.22
N ASN A 43 30.54 3.27 12.48
CA ASN A 43 30.83 2.29 11.44
C ASN A 43 29.53 1.66 10.88
N THR A 44 28.38 2.28 11.17
CA THR A 44 27.05 1.83 10.82
C THR A 44 26.91 1.55 9.32
N ARG A 45 26.37 0.39 9.00
CA ARG A 45 26.13 -0.07 7.63
C ARG A 45 24.64 -0.10 7.38
N LEU A 46 24.18 0.73 6.44
CA LEU A 46 22.77 0.84 6.09
C LEU A 46 22.48 0.16 4.75
N SER A 47 21.32 -0.51 4.66
CA SER A 47 20.73 -0.95 3.39
C SER A 47 19.46 -0.17 3.11
N PHE A 48 19.14 0.02 1.83
CA PHE A 48 17.95 0.73 1.38
C PHE A 48 17.10 -0.20 0.52
N GLU A 49 15.80 -0.23 0.76
CA GLU A 49 14.81 -1.02 0.02
C GLU A 49 13.59 -0.17 -0.35
N GLY A 50 12.91 -0.50 -1.45
CA GLY A 50 11.70 0.20 -1.91
C GLY A 50 11.97 1.52 -2.66
N ILE A 51 13.22 1.98 -2.75
CA ILE A 51 13.56 3.20 -3.49
C ILE A 51 13.51 2.96 -5.00
N GLY A 52 12.68 3.73 -5.71
CA GLY A 52 12.63 3.77 -7.17
C GLY A 52 11.38 3.16 -7.81
N ASN A 53 10.49 2.57 -7.02
CA ASN A 53 9.27 1.90 -7.49
C ASN A 53 8.10 2.84 -7.83
N GLY A 54 8.29 4.16 -7.74
CA GLY A 54 7.18 5.13 -7.83
C GLY A 54 6.45 5.35 -6.51
N ASP A 55 6.73 4.52 -5.51
CA ASP A 55 6.24 4.67 -4.14
C ASP A 55 6.90 5.85 -3.41
N ASN A 56 6.14 6.44 -2.51
CA ASN A 56 6.56 7.44 -1.55
C ASN A 56 7.12 6.82 -0.25
N ARG A 57 7.06 5.49 -0.14
CA ARG A 57 7.57 4.69 0.98
C ARG A 57 8.86 4.00 0.60
N PHE A 58 9.81 3.99 1.53
CA PHE A 58 10.99 3.14 1.44
C PHE A 58 11.50 2.80 2.84
N TYR A 59 12.36 1.79 2.90
CA TYR A 59 12.88 1.28 4.16
C TYR A 59 14.40 1.42 4.21
N ILE A 60 14.91 1.66 5.41
CA ILE A 60 16.34 1.68 5.71
C ILE A 60 16.58 0.66 6.82
N TYR A 61 17.46 -0.30 6.56
CA TYR A 61 17.82 -1.35 7.52
C TYR A 61 19.19 -1.11 8.11
N HIS A 62 19.33 -1.34 9.41
CA HIS A 62 20.62 -1.33 10.08
C HIS A 62 21.29 -2.71 9.95
N MET A 63 22.24 -2.84 9.02
CA MET A 63 22.87 -4.12 8.65
C MET A 63 24.09 -4.49 9.51
N GLY A 64 24.48 -3.63 10.46
CA GLY A 64 25.62 -3.87 11.34
C GLY A 64 26.39 -2.59 11.67
N GLY A 65 27.20 -2.65 12.72
CA GLY A 65 27.97 -1.52 13.22
C GLY A 65 27.40 -0.97 14.52
N ASP A 66 27.79 0.26 14.86
CA ASP A 66 27.38 0.96 16.08
C ASP A 66 25.90 1.37 15.99
N SER A 67 25.16 1.24 17.09
CA SER A 67 23.80 1.75 17.23
C SER A 67 23.76 3.27 17.10
N ILE A 68 22.60 3.80 16.72
CA ILE A 68 22.36 5.24 16.64
C ILE A 68 21.30 5.60 17.67
N ASP A 69 21.75 6.21 18.77
CA ASP A 69 20.87 6.63 19.86
C ASP A 69 19.90 7.74 19.41
N ASP A 70 18.68 7.73 19.93
CA ASP A 70 17.63 8.74 19.64
C ASP A 70 17.49 9.05 18.14
N SER A 71 17.40 7.98 17.35
CA SER A 71 17.57 8.00 15.90
C SER A 71 16.59 8.89 15.15
N LEU A 72 15.36 9.04 15.66
CA LEU A 72 14.36 9.95 15.05
C LEU A 72 14.79 11.42 15.13
N ASN A 73 15.57 11.80 16.14
CA ASN A 73 16.10 13.15 16.28
C ASN A 73 17.50 13.27 15.67
N ASN A 74 18.34 12.24 15.80
CA ASN A 74 19.74 12.27 15.38
C ASN A 74 19.97 11.92 13.92
N LEU A 75 18.96 11.40 13.19
CA LEU A 75 19.06 11.17 11.76
C LEU A 75 18.38 12.26 10.93
N GLU A 76 18.98 12.54 9.79
CA GLU A 76 18.45 13.43 8.78
C GLU A 76 18.50 12.77 7.40
N PHE A 77 17.35 12.73 6.74
CA PHE A 77 17.16 12.18 5.40
C PHE A 77 17.10 13.33 4.40
N LYS A 78 17.94 13.29 3.37
CA LYS A 78 18.00 14.33 2.34
C LYS A 78 18.12 13.75 0.93
N THR A 79 17.57 14.46 -0.05
CA THR A 79 18.06 14.40 -1.43
C THR A 79 18.94 15.61 -1.71
N ARG A 80 19.58 15.67 -2.88
CA ARG A 80 20.40 16.83 -3.29
C ARG A 80 19.65 18.16 -3.22
N ASN A 81 18.32 18.13 -3.38
CA ASN A 81 17.49 19.34 -3.56
C ASN A 81 16.43 19.54 -2.47
N THR A 82 16.22 18.56 -1.57
CA THR A 82 15.09 18.56 -0.62
C THR A 82 15.49 17.92 0.71
N ASN A 83 15.08 18.52 1.83
CA ASN A 83 15.11 17.85 3.14
C ASN A 83 13.89 16.94 3.26
N LEU A 84 14.11 15.63 3.32
CA LEU A 84 13.04 14.63 3.39
C LEU A 84 12.49 14.54 4.82
N THR A 85 13.35 14.66 5.84
CA THR A 85 12.95 14.56 7.26
C THR A 85 11.81 15.51 7.63
N ALA A 86 11.78 16.72 7.04
CA ALA A 86 10.73 17.70 7.29
C ALA A 86 9.41 17.43 6.53
N LYS A 87 9.40 16.39 5.70
CA LYS A 87 8.31 16.03 4.79
C LYS A 87 7.98 14.54 4.89
N ALA A 88 8.58 13.82 5.83
CA ALA A 88 8.43 12.39 5.92
C ALA A 88 7.92 12.00 7.30
N ILE A 89 7.02 11.03 7.32
CA ILE A 89 6.68 10.31 8.54
C ILE A 89 7.74 9.21 8.68
N LEU A 90 8.35 9.14 9.86
CA LEU A 90 9.41 8.19 10.18
C LEU A 90 8.90 7.25 11.27
N THR A 91 9.01 5.95 11.02
CA THR A 91 8.67 4.91 12.01
C THR A 91 9.87 4.00 12.17
N ILE A 92 10.39 3.85 13.38
CA ILE A 92 11.46 2.88 13.67
C ILE A 92 10.82 1.63 14.24
N THR A 93 11.26 0.45 13.81
CA THR A 93 10.94 -0.80 14.48
C THR A 93 11.89 -0.99 15.65
N GLY A 94 11.39 -1.22 16.85
CA GLY A 94 12.21 -1.34 18.04
C GLY A 94 11.35 -1.16 19.30
N GLN A 95 11.92 -1.42 20.47
CA GLN A 95 11.25 -1.18 21.76
C GLN A 95 11.61 0.18 22.38
N ASP A 96 12.62 0.86 21.83
CA ASP A 96 13.07 2.18 22.23
C ASP A 96 13.26 3.11 21.01
N ASN A 97 13.94 4.24 21.21
CA ASN A 97 14.16 5.26 20.19
C ASN A 97 15.51 5.11 19.48
N ASP A 98 16.27 4.08 19.80
CA ASP A 98 17.58 3.85 19.20
C ASP A 98 17.37 3.12 17.86
N PHE A 99 18.43 3.01 17.06
CA PHE A 99 18.38 2.27 15.81
C PHE A 99 19.49 1.22 15.81
N ASP A 100 19.12 0.06 16.30
CA ASP A 100 19.99 -1.08 16.52
C ASP A 100 20.12 -1.98 15.29
N VAL A 101 21.14 -2.84 15.30
CA VAL A 101 21.34 -3.85 14.26
C VAL A 101 20.13 -4.77 14.14
N GLY A 102 19.58 -4.88 12.93
CA GLY A 102 18.40 -5.71 12.61
C GLY A 102 17.09 -4.94 12.60
N GLU A 103 17.08 -3.70 13.08
CA GLU A 103 15.92 -2.82 13.01
C GLU A 103 15.82 -2.15 11.64
N ARG A 104 14.63 -1.57 11.36
CA ARG A 104 14.39 -0.74 10.19
C ARG A 104 13.75 0.59 10.55
N ILE A 105 14.07 1.61 9.77
CA ILE A 105 13.34 2.87 9.70
C ILE A 105 12.50 2.82 8.42
N GLU A 106 11.19 2.90 8.59
CA GLU A 106 10.25 3.21 7.52
C GLU A 106 10.21 4.71 7.30
N VAL A 107 10.36 5.11 6.03
CA VAL A 107 10.30 6.50 5.60
C VAL A 107 9.17 6.66 4.60
N VAL A 108 8.13 7.41 4.99
CA VAL A 108 7.00 7.76 4.12
C VAL A 108 7.09 9.23 3.77
N VAL A 109 7.50 9.54 2.54
CA VAL A 109 7.71 10.91 2.08
C VAL A 109 6.43 11.49 1.50
N GLU A 110 5.97 12.60 2.05
CA GLU A 110 4.84 13.35 1.52
C GLU A 110 5.30 14.46 0.56
N ASN A 111 4.59 14.64 -0.55
CA ASN A 111 4.73 15.80 -1.44
C ASN A 111 6.17 16.07 -1.93
N LEU A 112 6.83 15.03 -2.46
CA LEU A 112 8.17 15.15 -3.01
C LEU A 112 8.14 15.82 -4.40
N SER A 113 8.55 17.08 -4.47
CA SER A 113 8.49 17.88 -5.70
C SER A 113 9.60 17.60 -6.72
N LYS A 114 10.66 16.88 -6.34
CA LYS A 114 11.82 16.57 -7.21
C LYS A 114 12.46 15.22 -6.85
N SER A 115 12.69 14.38 -7.86
CA SER A 115 13.38 13.09 -7.70
C SER A 115 14.83 13.27 -7.24
N GLY A 116 15.38 12.29 -6.52
CA GLY A 116 16.78 12.28 -6.13
C GLY A 116 17.19 11.05 -5.32
N ARG A 117 18.50 10.80 -5.23
CA ARG A 117 19.04 9.76 -4.33
C ARG A 117 18.92 10.21 -2.88
N VAL A 118 18.55 9.30 -2.00
CA VAL A 118 18.42 9.51 -0.56
C VAL A 118 19.79 9.41 0.08
N SER A 119 20.10 10.31 1.00
CA SER A 119 21.27 10.29 1.88
C SER A 119 20.79 10.32 3.33
N VAL A 120 21.38 9.48 4.16
CA VAL A 120 21.15 9.44 5.62
C VAL A 120 22.33 10.14 6.28
N ILE A 121 22.06 11.15 7.09
CA ILE A 121 23.06 11.99 7.74
C ILE A 121 22.85 11.89 9.25
N HIS A 122 23.91 11.61 9.98
CA HIS A 122 23.90 11.71 11.44
C HIS A 122 24.09 13.17 11.84
N ARG A 123 23.11 13.78 12.53
CA ARG A 123 23.12 15.20 12.87
C ARG A 123 24.24 15.59 13.83
N PRO A 124 24.54 14.85 14.91
CA PRO A 124 25.64 15.22 15.81
C PRO A 124 26.99 15.29 15.09
N SER A 125 27.31 14.28 14.27
CA SER A 125 28.61 14.18 13.59
C SER A 125 28.64 14.79 12.18
N GLN A 126 27.48 15.16 11.62
CA GLN A 126 27.27 15.61 10.23
C GLN A 126 27.76 14.63 9.16
N MET A 127 27.99 13.37 9.52
CA MET A 127 28.48 12.35 8.59
C MET A 127 27.36 11.75 7.76
N VAL A 128 27.66 11.39 6.51
CA VAL A 128 26.75 10.60 5.67
C VAL A 128 26.96 9.13 5.99
N LEU A 129 25.97 8.50 6.61
CA LEU A 129 26.00 7.09 7.00
C LEU A 129 25.66 6.15 5.83
N GLY A 130 24.86 6.63 4.88
CA GLY A 130 24.44 5.82 3.73
C GLY A 130 23.85 6.65 2.60
N LYS A 131 23.92 6.11 1.38
CA LYS A 131 23.23 6.66 0.20
C LYS A 131 22.53 5.57 -0.57
N SER A 132 21.33 5.84 -1.04
CA SER A 132 20.61 4.95 -1.93
C SER A 132 21.32 4.81 -3.28
N LYS A 133 21.29 3.60 -3.85
CA LYS A 133 21.73 3.36 -5.24
C LYS A 133 20.68 3.87 -6.22
N GLU A 134 19.42 3.57 -5.94
CA GLU A 134 18.28 3.96 -6.74
C GLU A 134 17.81 5.38 -6.45
N VAL A 135 17.05 5.96 -7.39
CA VAL A 135 16.54 7.33 -7.34
C VAL A 135 15.12 7.30 -6.78
N LEU A 136 14.88 7.97 -5.65
CA LEU A 136 13.53 8.22 -5.17
C LEU A 136 12.85 9.15 -6.17
N GLN A 137 11.75 8.69 -6.75
CA GLN A 137 11.02 9.46 -7.75
C GLN A 137 10.14 10.51 -7.06
N ALA A 138 10.06 11.71 -7.63
CA ALA A 138 9.05 12.67 -7.25
C ALA A 138 7.69 12.01 -7.45
N THR A 139 6.96 11.83 -6.35
CA THR A 139 5.57 11.41 -6.39
C THR A 139 4.75 12.53 -7.03
N PRO A 140 4.00 12.28 -8.12
CA PRO A 140 2.66 12.84 -8.17
C PRO A 140 1.99 12.34 -6.88
N SER A 141 1.50 13.24 -6.03
CA SER A 141 0.95 12.96 -4.70
C SER A 141 0.36 11.54 -4.47
N GLY A 142 0.95 10.76 -3.54
CA GLY A 142 0.50 9.46 -3.01
C GLY A 142 1.06 8.24 -3.77
N SER A 143 1.77 7.27 -3.20
CA SER A 143 1.37 6.29 -2.16
C SER A 143 2.59 5.62 -1.52
N ALA A 144 2.56 5.27 -0.24
CA ALA A 144 2.50 3.93 0.33
C ALA A 144 2.73 4.16 1.83
N GLY A 145 1.93 3.59 2.72
CA GLY A 145 1.56 2.21 2.75
C GLY A 145 0.50 1.98 3.81
N GLY A 146 0.05 0.73 3.81
CA GLY A 146 -1.26 0.31 4.25
C GLY A 146 -1.71 0.98 5.53
N PRO A 147 -2.74 1.84 5.49
CA PRO A 147 -3.40 2.24 6.71
C PRO A 147 -4.13 1.02 7.25
N ASN A 148 -4.27 0.96 8.57
CA ASN A 148 -5.39 0.27 9.19
C ASN A 148 -6.65 1.10 8.87
N VAL A 149 -7.08 1.09 7.60
CA VAL A 149 -8.22 1.87 7.15
C VAL A 149 -9.48 1.09 7.47
N THR A 150 -10.15 1.50 8.54
CA THR A 150 -11.60 1.37 8.58
C THR A 150 -12.14 2.06 7.32
N ALA A 151 -12.75 1.30 6.42
CA ALA A 151 -13.22 1.80 5.13
C ALA A 151 -14.10 3.07 5.24
N GLU A 152 -14.77 3.27 6.38
CA GLU A 152 -15.58 4.46 6.67
C GLU A 152 -14.79 5.79 6.73
N GLY A 153 -13.49 5.75 7.03
CA GLY A 153 -12.61 6.92 7.13
C GLY A 153 -11.48 6.95 6.09
N ALA A 154 -11.51 6.02 5.14
CA ALA A 154 -10.36 5.74 4.29
C ALA A 154 -10.10 6.83 3.25
N ASP A 155 -8.86 7.29 3.17
CA ASP A 155 -8.39 8.11 2.05
C ASP A 155 -7.85 7.20 0.96
N ILE A 156 -8.45 7.30 -0.23
CA ILE A 156 -7.95 6.64 -1.43
C ILE A 156 -6.84 7.52 -2.01
N GLY A 157 -5.75 7.67 -1.26
CA GLY A 157 -4.61 8.50 -1.66
C GLY A 157 -4.28 8.33 -3.15
N ALA A 158 -4.04 9.45 -3.83
CA ALA A 158 -3.87 9.59 -5.29
C ALA A 158 -5.13 9.66 -6.17
N TYR A 159 -6.36 9.66 -5.63
CA TYR A 159 -7.56 9.93 -6.45
C TYR A 159 -7.49 11.30 -7.16
N GLN A 160 -7.61 11.29 -8.50
CA GLN A 160 -7.68 12.50 -9.33
C GLN A 160 -9.13 12.71 -9.82
N PRO A 161 -9.88 13.65 -9.23
CA PRO A 161 -11.22 13.97 -9.71
C PRO A 161 -11.17 14.55 -11.13
N PRO A 162 -12.13 14.20 -12.00
CA PRO A 162 -12.33 14.94 -13.25
C PRO A 162 -12.75 16.39 -12.93
N SER A 163 -12.39 17.33 -13.80
CA SER A 163 -12.95 18.68 -13.71
C SER A 163 -14.45 18.62 -14.04
N PRO A 164 -15.32 19.42 -13.39
CA PRO A 164 -16.73 19.50 -13.77
C PRO A 164 -16.94 19.86 -15.25
N THR A 165 -15.98 20.55 -15.86
CA THR A 165 -16.00 20.92 -17.29
C THR A 165 -15.68 19.77 -18.24
N ASP A 166 -15.10 18.68 -17.73
CA ASP A 166 -14.76 17.49 -18.51
C ASP A 166 -15.93 16.50 -18.56
N CYS A 167 -16.96 16.72 -17.74
CA CYS A 167 -18.15 15.86 -17.65
C CYS A 167 -19.19 16.26 -18.70
N ASP A 168 -19.76 15.27 -19.38
CA ASP A 168 -20.83 15.47 -20.36
C ASP A 168 -22.18 15.72 -19.68
N LEU A 169 -22.40 15.05 -18.53
CA LEU A 169 -23.56 15.24 -17.65
C LEU A 169 -23.09 15.47 -16.22
N LEU A 170 -23.80 16.33 -15.49
CA LEU A 170 -23.53 16.59 -14.08
C LEU A 170 -24.71 16.15 -13.20
N VAL A 171 -24.40 15.72 -11.98
CA VAL A 171 -25.39 15.27 -11.00
C VAL A 171 -25.18 15.98 -9.66
N ASP A 172 -26.26 16.47 -9.04
CA ASP A 172 -26.28 17.15 -7.73
C ASP A 172 -27.57 16.81 -6.98
N ASP A 173 -27.52 16.14 -5.83
CA ASP A 173 -28.71 15.80 -5.03
C ASP A 173 -29.37 17.04 -4.39
N ASP A 174 -28.65 18.17 -4.37
CA ASP A 174 -29.17 19.47 -3.95
C ASP A 174 -30.01 20.18 -5.04
N TRP A 175 -30.07 19.65 -6.26
CA TRP A 175 -30.89 20.22 -7.33
C TRP A 175 -32.38 19.90 -7.19
N PRO A 176 -33.27 20.78 -7.66
CA PRO A 176 -34.71 20.54 -7.63
C PRO A 176 -35.09 19.23 -8.32
N SER A 177 -36.12 18.55 -7.82
CA SER A 177 -36.58 17.26 -8.38
C SER A 177 -37.06 17.35 -9.84
N ASP A 178 -37.39 18.54 -10.33
CA ASP A 178 -37.76 18.78 -11.73
C ASP A 178 -36.56 19.00 -12.67
N GLU A 179 -35.34 19.13 -12.14
CA GLU A 179 -34.10 19.26 -12.94
C GLU A 179 -33.94 18.07 -13.90
N ASP A 180 -34.35 16.86 -13.51
CA ASP A 180 -34.26 15.65 -14.35
C ASP A 180 -35.08 15.69 -15.66
N SER A 181 -35.90 16.73 -15.85
CA SER A 181 -36.91 16.81 -16.91
C SER A 181 -36.89 18.09 -17.74
N ASP A 182 -35.93 18.99 -17.52
CA ASP A 182 -35.87 20.29 -18.20
C ASP A 182 -35.17 20.24 -19.58
N GLY A 183 -34.49 19.13 -19.86
CA GLY A 183 -33.84 18.85 -21.15
C GLY A 183 -32.41 19.37 -21.27
N ASP A 184 -31.80 19.84 -20.18
CA ASP A 184 -30.36 20.15 -20.15
C ASP A 184 -29.51 18.93 -19.71
N ASN A 185 -28.21 19.13 -19.44
CA ASN A 185 -27.27 18.06 -19.07
C ASN A 185 -27.04 17.96 -17.54
N LYS A 186 -27.99 18.42 -16.73
CA LYS A 186 -27.95 18.42 -15.28
C LYS A 186 -29.08 17.57 -14.71
N PHE A 187 -28.77 16.83 -13.64
CA PHE A 187 -29.68 15.86 -13.04
C PHE A 187 -29.59 15.89 -11.51
N SER A 188 -30.72 15.81 -10.85
CA SER A 188 -30.84 15.57 -9.40
C SER A 188 -30.54 14.12 -9.01
N THR A 189 -30.70 13.16 -9.94
CA THR A 189 -30.43 11.73 -9.71
C THR A 189 -29.41 11.16 -10.70
N ILE A 190 -28.61 10.20 -10.24
CA ILE A 190 -27.64 9.50 -11.09
C ILE A 190 -28.39 8.63 -12.12
N THR A 191 -29.51 8.02 -11.72
CA THR A 191 -30.37 7.23 -12.61
C THR A 191 -30.90 8.05 -13.79
N ALA A 192 -31.35 9.29 -13.57
CA ALA A 192 -31.78 10.15 -14.68
C ALA A 192 -30.63 10.49 -15.63
N ALA A 193 -29.44 10.77 -15.10
CA ALA A 193 -28.25 10.99 -15.91
C ALA A 193 -27.88 9.76 -16.75
N ILE A 194 -27.92 8.55 -16.19
CA ILE A 194 -27.66 7.29 -16.92
C ILE A 194 -28.68 7.11 -18.05
N ASN A 195 -29.96 7.39 -17.79
CA ASN A 195 -31.01 7.24 -18.79
C ASN A 195 -30.81 8.20 -19.97
N SER A 196 -30.42 9.44 -19.69
CA SER A 196 -30.16 10.49 -20.68
C SER A 196 -28.81 10.35 -21.41
N ALA A 197 -27.82 9.72 -20.78
CA ALA A 197 -26.47 9.59 -21.33
C ALA A 197 -26.45 8.85 -22.68
N SER A 198 -25.63 9.40 -23.58
CA SER A 198 -25.15 8.71 -24.78
C SER A 198 -24.05 7.71 -24.42
N PRO A 199 -23.82 6.67 -25.25
CA PRO A 199 -22.71 5.75 -25.01
C PRO A 199 -21.36 6.48 -24.95
N GLN A 200 -20.57 6.16 -23.94
CA GLN A 200 -19.24 6.70 -23.59
C GLN A 200 -19.24 8.03 -22.83
N ASP A 201 -20.40 8.64 -22.57
CA ASP A 201 -20.48 9.88 -21.80
C ASP A 201 -19.87 9.72 -20.39
N LEU A 202 -19.28 10.81 -19.89
CA LEU A 202 -18.83 10.96 -18.51
C LEU A 202 -19.89 11.67 -17.66
N ILE A 203 -20.45 10.95 -16.70
CA ILE A 203 -21.35 11.45 -15.67
C ILE A 203 -20.51 11.88 -14.45
N GLY A 204 -20.48 13.17 -14.17
CA GLY A 204 -19.81 13.77 -13.01
C GLY A 204 -20.77 13.97 -11.84
N ILE A 205 -20.50 13.35 -10.71
CA ILE A 205 -21.34 13.40 -9.51
C ILE A 205 -20.72 14.35 -8.48
N LYS A 206 -21.49 15.33 -8.02
CA LYS A 206 -21.07 16.24 -6.95
C LYS A 206 -21.03 15.55 -5.59
N SER A 207 -20.52 16.28 -4.59
CA SER A 207 -20.60 15.84 -3.20
C SER A 207 -22.05 15.75 -2.78
N GLY A 208 -22.44 14.66 -2.13
CA GLY A 208 -23.84 14.38 -1.85
C GLY A 208 -24.07 12.95 -1.38
N THR A 209 -25.30 12.65 -0.98
CA THR A 209 -25.77 11.28 -0.70
C THR A 209 -26.97 10.96 -1.57
N TYR A 210 -26.73 10.10 -2.54
CA TYR A 210 -27.71 9.68 -3.53
C TYR A 210 -28.37 8.39 -3.06
N GLU A 211 -29.62 8.49 -2.58
CA GLU A 211 -30.43 7.35 -2.12
C GLU A 211 -31.05 6.60 -3.31
N GLU A 212 -30.24 5.82 -4.03
CA GLU A 212 -30.66 5.08 -5.21
C GLU A 212 -29.80 3.83 -5.44
N ALA A 213 -30.37 2.89 -6.22
CA ALA A 213 -29.65 1.76 -6.78
C ALA A 213 -29.61 1.89 -8.31
N LEU A 214 -28.42 1.71 -8.89
CA LEU A 214 -28.17 2.03 -10.30
C LEU A 214 -28.35 0.80 -11.19
N THR A 215 -28.98 1.00 -12.34
CA THR A 215 -28.98 0.02 -13.44
C THR A 215 -28.23 0.61 -14.63
N VAL A 216 -27.16 -0.04 -15.05
CA VAL A 216 -26.32 0.37 -16.18
C VAL A 216 -26.50 -0.64 -17.32
N ASN A 217 -27.07 -0.19 -18.43
CA ASN A 217 -27.39 -1.01 -19.60
C ASN A 217 -26.72 -0.52 -20.90
N LYS A 218 -25.77 0.39 -20.76
CA LYS A 218 -25.04 1.05 -21.85
C LYS A 218 -23.62 1.40 -21.37
N THR A 219 -22.72 1.65 -22.30
CA THR A 219 -21.36 2.07 -21.96
C THR A 219 -21.35 3.49 -21.42
N VAL A 220 -20.91 3.71 -20.18
CA VAL A 220 -20.81 5.04 -19.55
C VAL A 220 -19.65 5.07 -18.54
N SER A 221 -19.16 6.28 -18.27
CA SER A 221 -18.26 6.53 -17.14
C SER A 221 -19.00 7.31 -16.05
N ILE A 222 -18.88 6.87 -14.81
CA ILE A 222 -19.47 7.50 -13.63
C ILE A 222 -18.34 7.85 -12.68
N ALA A 223 -18.19 9.13 -12.36
CA ALA A 223 -17.14 9.59 -11.47
C ALA A 223 -17.67 10.62 -10.48
N SER A 224 -17.26 10.52 -9.21
CA SER A 224 -17.33 11.70 -8.34
C SER A 224 -16.46 12.81 -8.92
N ILE A 225 -16.78 14.07 -8.61
CA ILE A 225 -15.87 15.22 -8.86
C ILE A 225 -15.23 15.73 -7.57
N SER A 226 -15.58 15.12 -6.43
CA SER A 226 -15.11 15.49 -5.08
C SER A 226 -14.44 14.33 -4.32
N GLY A 227 -14.52 13.12 -4.85
CA GLY A 227 -13.96 11.90 -4.30
C GLY A 227 -14.88 11.13 -3.34
N PRO A 228 -14.44 9.92 -2.97
CA PRO A 228 -15.30 8.91 -2.33
C PRO A 228 -15.69 9.26 -0.90
N LYS A 229 -14.92 10.12 -0.22
CA LYS A 229 -15.29 10.60 1.12
C LYS A 229 -16.57 11.45 1.10
N SER A 230 -16.80 12.18 0.01
CA SER A 230 -17.81 13.24 -0.09
C SER A 230 -19.00 12.88 -0.99
N THR A 231 -18.87 11.85 -1.83
CA THR A 231 -19.93 11.42 -2.74
C THR A 231 -20.32 9.98 -2.42
N THR A 232 -21.56 9.78 -2.00
CA THR A 232 -22.07 8.48 -1.55
C THR A 232 -23.26 8.04 -2.40
N ILE A 233 -23.20 6.81 -2.92
CA ILE A 233 -24.36 6.05 -3.37
C ILE A 233 -24.85 5.21 -2.19
N ASP A 234 -26.06 5.47 -1.73
CA ASP A 234 -26.75 4.73 -0.68
C ASP A 234 -27.84 3.86 -1.32
N ALA A 235 -27.59 2.55 -1.43
CA ALA A 235 -28.51 1.65 -2.13
C ALA A 235 -29.82 1.36 -1.38
N GLY A 236 -30.01 1.91 -0.18
CA GLY A 236 -31.28 1.86 0.56
C GLY A 236 -31.78 0.45 0.89
N GLY A 237 -30.88 -0.54 0.96
CA GLY A 237 -31.22 -1.96 1.18
C GLY A 237 -31.45 -2.77 -0.09
N SER A 238 -31.22 -2.19 -1.28
CA SER A 238 -31.34 -2.90 -2.55
C SER A 238 -30.38 -4.09 -2.65
N SER A 239 -30.75 -5.11 -3.42
CA SER A 239 -29.90 -6.31 -3.61
C SER A 239 -28.52 -5.95 -4.18
N ASN A 240 -28.50 -5.11 -5.22
CA ASN A 240 -27.26 -4.58 -5.78
C ASN A 240 -27.26 -3.05 -5.64
N ALA A 241 -26.13 -2.43 -5.32
CA ALA A 241 -26.01 -0.97 -5.42
C ALA A 241 -25.85 -0.53 -6.88
N VAL A 242 -25.07 -1.27 -7.66
CA VAL A 242 -24.91 -1.08 -9.10
C VAL A 242 -25.11 -2.41 -9.82
N PHE A 243 -26.09 -2.46 -10.71
CA PHE A 243 -26.37 -3.61 -11.55
C PHE A 243 -26.02 -3.30 -13.01
N VAL A 244 -25.03 -4.00 -13.55
CA VAL A 244 -24.58 -3.84 -14.94
C VAL A 244 -25.20 -4.95 -15.77
N SER A 245 -26.18 -4.57 -16.59
CA SER A 245 -26.94 -5.47 -17.46
C SER A 245 -26.58 -5.34 -18.93
N GLY A 246 -25.66 -4.42 -19.27
CA GLY A 246 -25.22 -4.21 -20.65
C GLY A 246 -24.13 -3.15 -20.78
N GLY A 247 -23.21 -3.34 -21.74
CA GLY A 247 -22.17 -2.37 -22.07
C GLY A 247 -20.98 -2.38 -21.11
N THR A 248 -20.21 -1.30 -21.08
CA THR A 248 -19.01 -1.16 -20.24
C THR A 248 -19.18 -0.07 -19.20
N LEU A 249 -18.94 -0.37 -17.93
CA LEU A 249 -18.97 0.60 -16.84
C LEU A 249 -17.56 1.00 -16.43
N LYS A 250 -17.28 2.30 -16.40
CA LYS A 250 -16.14 2.85 -15.65
C LYS A 250 -16.67 3.62 -14.46
N ILE A 251 -16.42 3.13 -13.24
CA ILE A 251 -16.93 3.75 -12.02
C ILE A 251 -15.79 4.12 -11.08
N LYS A 252 -15.70 5.40 -10.70
CA LYS A 252 -14.59 5.85 -9.85
C LYS A 252 -14.90 6.95 -8.83
N GLY A 253 -14.17 6.90 -7.71
CA GLY A 253 -14.20 7.97 -6.70
C GLY A 253 -15.47 8.03 -5.88
N LEU A 254 -16.19 6.92 -5.70
CA LEU A 254 -17.48 6.89 -5.00
C LEU A 254 -17.41 6.06 -3.73
N LYS A 255 -18.20 6.45 -2.72
CA LYS A 255 -18.55 5.56 -1.62
C LYS A 255 -19.86 4.86 -1.94
N ILE A 256 -19.89 3.54 -1.80
CA ILE A 256 -21.05 2.70 -2.12
C ILE A 256 -21.37 1.87 -0.89
N LYS A 257 -22.61 1.93 -0.41
CA LYS A 257 -23.03 1.26 0.83
C LYS A 257 -24.50 0.81 0.78
N ASN A 258 -24.93 0.13 1.84
CA ASN A 258 -26.32 -0.26 2.09
C ASN A 258 -26.95 -1.14 0.98
N PHE A 259 -26.14 -1.98 0.34
CA PHE A 259 -26.62 -3.07 -0.51
C PHE A 259 -26.67 -4.38 0.28
N THR A 260 -27.53 -5.32 -0.12
CA THR A 260 -27.75 -6.56 0.63
C THR A 260 -27.09 -7.80 0.02
N THR A 261 -26.72 -7.75 -1.26
CA THR A 261 -26.07 -8.89 -1.93
C THR A 261 -24.74 -8.50 -2.56
N HIS A 262 -24.73 -7.51 -3.46
CA HIS A 262 -23.52 -7.11 -4.19
C HIS A 262 -23.36 -5.59 -4.28
N GLY A 263 -22.14 -5.10 -4.13
CA GLY A 263 -21.84 -3.68 -4.39
C GLY A 263 -22.02 -3.37 -5.87
N ILE A 264 -21.25 -4.05 -6.71
CA ILE A 264 -21.31 -3.96 -8.17
C ILE A 264 -21.47 -5.38 -8.73
N ASN A 265 -22.54 -5.61 -9.48
CA ASN A 265 -22.88 -6.90 -10.08
C ASN A 265 -22.87 -6.80 -11.59
N PHE A 266 -21.95 -7.53 -12.23
CA PHE A 266 -21.82 -7.65 -13.68
C PHE A 266 -22.55 -8.90 -14.18
N GLN A 267 -23.70 -8.69 -14.85
CA GLN A 267 -24.34 -9.71 -15.69
C GLN A 267 -23.88 -9.61 -17.15
N ASP A 268 -23.53 -8.39 -17.55
CA ASP A 268 -22.66 -8.05 -18.66
C ASP A 268 -21.70 -6.97 -18.11
N GLY A 269 -20.66 -6.58 -18.84
CA GLY A 269 -19.69 -5.62 -18.32
C GLY A 269 -18.26 -5.84 -18.73
N SER A 270 -17.99 -6.57 -19.82
CA SER A 270 -16.61 -6.75 -20.26
C SER A 270 -15.92 -5.39 -20.48
N HIS A 271 -14.62 -5.33 -20.19
CA HIS A 271 -13.80 -4.11 -20.24
C HIS A 271 -14.15 -3.04 -19.19
N SER A 272 -14.92 -3.38 -18.15
CA SER A 272 -15.28 -2.44 -17.08
C SER A 272 -14.13 -2.15 -16.12
N HIS A 273 -14.16 -0.95 -15.53
CA HIS A 273 -13.17 -0.48 -14.57
C HIS A 273 -13.87 -0.04 -13.29
N VAL A 274 -13.51 -0.67 -12.18
CA VAL A 274 -13.91 -0.28 -10.83
C VAL A 274 -12.68 0.29 -10.14
N GLU A 275 -12.64 1.61 -10.00
CA GLU A 275 -11.41 2.30 -9.62
C GLU A 275 -11.60 3.29 -8.46
N SER A 276 -10.72 3.25 -7.46
CA SER A 276 -10.66 4.30 -6.44
C SER A 276 -12.00 4.53 -5.71
N ASN A 277 -12.71 3.45 -5.38
CA ASN A 277 -13.99 3.50 -4.65
C ASN A 277 -13.85 2.95 -3.23
N ILE A 278 -14.73 3.41 -2.34
CA ILE A 278 -14.93 2.85 -0.99
C ILE A 278 -16.23 2.05 -1.01
N LEU A 279 -16.18 0.73 -0.83
CA LEU A 279 -17.37 -0.12 -0.87
C LEU A 279 -17.58 -0.82 0.48
N LEU A 280 -18.75 -0.61 1.09
CA LEU A 280 -19.09 -1.06 2.44
C LEU A 280 -20.19 -2.12 2.36
N GLY A 281 -19.82 -3.39 2.58
CA GLY A 281 -20.67 -4.56 2.39
C GLY A 281 -21.56 -4.93 3.57
N SER A 282 -21.18 -4.61 4.82
CA SER A 282 -21.95 -4.88 6.05
C SER A 282 -22.81 -6.18 6.03
N GLY A 283 -22.23 -7.32 5.64
CA GLY A 283 -22.91 -8.62 5.57
C GLY A 283 -23.46 -9.01 4.20
N ALA A 284 -23.15 -8.24 3.15
CA ALA A 284 -23.38 -8.61 1.76
C ALA A 284 -22.45 -9.75 1.31
N SER A 285 -22.86 -10.50 0.28
CA SER A 285 -22.09 -11.64 -0.23
C SER A 285 -20.75 -11.21 -0.85
N SER A 286 -20.75 -10.13 -1.65
CA SER A 286 -19.53 -9.61 -2.25
C SER A 286 -19.59 -8.13 -2.62
N ILE A 287 -18.43 -7.55 -2.88
CA ILE A 287 -18.27 -6.15 -3.25
C ILE A 287 -18.31 -5.98 -4.76
N VAL A 288 -17.53 -6.79 -5.49
CA VAL A 288 -17.60 -6.89 -6.95
C VAL A 288 -17.93 -8.33 -7.33
N GLN A 289 -18.95 -8.52 -8.17
CA GLN A 289 -19.38 -9.84 -8.64
C GLN A 289 -19.50 -9.89 -10.17
N ALA A 290 -19.13 -11.02 -10.77
CA ALA A 290 -19.49 -11.34 -12.16
C ALA A 290 -19.89 -12.82 -12.32
N PHE A 291 -20.99 -13.09 -13.04
CA PHE A 291 -21.59 -14.42 -13.09
C PHE A 291 -21.05 -15.36 -14.18
N SER A 292 -20.84 -14.89 -15.40
CA SER A 292 -20.19 -15.66 -16.47
C SER A 292 -19.88 -14.76 -17.65
N ASP A 293 -18.84 -15.11 -18.41
CA ASP A 293 -18.49 -14.45 -19.69
C ASP A 293 -18.19 -12.94 -19.60
N VAL A 294 -17.85 -12.44 -18.40
CA VAL A 294 -17.40 -11.06 -18.18
C VAL A 294 -15.89 -11.02 -18.15
N LYS A 295 -15.28 -10.40 -19.17
CA LYS A 295 -13.83 -10.44 -19.38
C LYS A 295 -13.18 -9.08 -19.29
N ASN A 296 -11.87 -9.06 -19.09
CA ASN A 296 -11.05 -7.84 -19.16
C ASN A 296 -11.48 -6.75 -18.15
N VAL A 297 -11.90 -7.14 -16.95
CA VAL A 297 -12.31 -6.20 -15.90
C VAL A 297 -11.09 -5.77 -15.07
N VAL A 298 -11.02 -4.47 -14.77
CA VAL A 298 -10.01 -3.89 -13.88
C VAL A 298 -10.66 -3.49 -12.57
N VAL A 299 -10.17 -4.04 -11.45
CA VAL A 299 -10.52 -3.64 -10.09
C VAL A 299 -9.25 -3.05 -9.46
N PHE A 300 -9.20 -1.73 -9.35
CA PHE A 300 -7.98 -1.00 -9.00
C PHE A 300 -8.18 0.00 -7.86
N ASN A 301 -7.27 -0.02 -6.87
CA ASN A 301 -7.21 1.00 -5.83
C ASN A 301 -8.51 1.19 -5.03
N ASN A 302 -9.30 0.12 -4.86
CA ASN A 302 -10.54 0.17 -4.08
C ASN A 302 -10.28 -0.22 -2.63
N ILE A 303 -11.10 0.31 -1.73
CA ILE A 303 -11.10 -0.06 -0.31
C ILE A 303 -12.45 -0.71 -0.01
N THR A 304 -12.41 -1.96 0.43
CA THR A 304 -13.60 -2.77 0.64
C THR A 304 -13.67 -3.32 2.07
N LYS A 305 -14.90 -3.50 2.57
CA LYS A 305 -15.12 -3.94 3.95
C LYS A 305 -16.37 -4.81 4.13
N ASP A 306 -16.27 -5.81 5.00
CA ASP A 306 -17.38 -6.60 5.57
C ASP A 306 -18.22 -7.36 4.51
N ALA A 307 -17.56 -7.86 3.47
CA ALA A 307 -18.09 -8.74 2.42
C ALA A 307 -16.92 -9.38 1.65
N SER A 308 -17.19 -10.39 0.81
CA SER A 308 -16.15 -10.93 -0.09
C SER A 308 -15.66 -9.83 -1.05
N GLY A 309 -14.36 -9.74 -1.31
CA GLY A 309 -13.80 -8.65 -2.12
C GLY A 309 -14.24 -8.73 -3.58
N VAL A 310 -13.62 -9.62 -4.35
CA VAL A 310 -13.97 -9.87 -5.75
C VAL A 310 -14.42 -11.30 -5.90
N TRP A 311 -15.57 -11.51 -6.54
CA TRP A 311 -16.10 -12.84 -6.81
C TRP A 311 -16.54 -12.97 -8.27
N ALA A 312 -15.69 -13.59 -9.08
CA ALA A 312 -15.96 -13.86 -10.48
C ALA A 312 -16.13 -15.36 -10.71
N PHE A 313 -17.24 -15.76 -11.32
CA PHE A 313 -17.54 -17.16 -11.60
C PHE A 313 -16.78 -17.67 -12.85
N ILE A 314 -17.17 -18.83 -13.38
CA ILE A 314 -16.52 -19.46 -14.53
C ILE A 314 -16.59 -18.60 -15.81
N ASN A 315 -15.59 -18.75 -16.68
CA ASN A 315 -15.43 -18.01 -17.95
C ASN A 315 -15.30 -16.48 -17.82
N CYS A 316 -15.06 -15.98 -16.60
CA CYS A 316 -14.75 -14.56 -16.37
C CYS A 316 -13.23 -14.37 -16.43
N ASP A 317 -12.69 -14.16 -17.63
CA ASP A 317 -11.24 -14.18 -17.88
C ASP A 317 -10.59 -12.79 -17.92
N ASP A 318 -9.26 -12.73 -17.82
CA ASP A 318 -8.45 -11.50 -17.97
C ASP A 318 -8.73 -10.43 -16.91
N TRP A 319 -9.00 -10.82 -15.65
CA TRP A 319 -9.28 -9.88 -14.57
C TRP A 319 -7.99 -9.35 -13.95
N LYS A 320 -7.94 -8.03 -13.76
CA LYS A 320 -6.81 -7.34 -13.11
C LYS A 320 -7.27 -6.75 -11.79
N ILE A 321 -6.86 -7.37 -10.70
CA ILE A 321 -7.23 -6.99 -9.34
C ILE A 321 -5.97 -6.49 -8.67
N THR A 322 -5.78 -5.17 -8.61
CA THR A 322 -4.51 -4.61 -8.13
C THR A 322 -4.68 -3.41 -7.21
N HIS A 323 -3.75 -3.24 -6.27
CA HIS A 323 -3.71 -2.09 -5.35
C HIS A 323 -4.97 -1.95 -4.47
N ASN A 324 -5.77 -3.00 -4.32
CA ASN A 324 -6.97 -2.95 -3.49
C ASN A 324 -6.64 -3.26 -2.04
N THR A 325 -7.38 -2.64 -1.12
CA THR A 325 -7.47 -3.07 0.28
C THR A 325 -8.78 -3.81 0.46
N ILE A 326 -8.70 -5.12 0.64
CA ILE A 326 -9.84 -6.03 0.81
C ILE A 326 -9.85 -6.52 2.25
N ASN A 327 -10.81 -6.04 3.04
CA ASN A 327 -11.03 -6.49 4.40
C ASN A 327 -12.35 -7.27 4.49
N CYS A 328 -12.26 -8.59 4.58
CA CYS A 328 -13.41 -9.49 4.63
C CYS A 328 -14.25 -9.31 5.92
N GLY A 329 -13.70 -8.66 6.96
CA GLY A 329 -14.42 -8.30 8.17
C GLY A 329 -14.62 -9.44 9.18
N ASP A 330 -13.76 -10.47 9.16
CA ASP A 330 -13.83 -11.63 10.08
C ASP A 330 -15.18 -12.36 10.03
N THR A 331 -15.66 -12.56 8.80
CA THR A 331 -16.93 -13.25 8.49
C THR A 331 -16.67 -14.23 7.34
N ASN A 332 -17.61 -15.16 7.10
CA ASN A 332 -17.55 -16.22 6.10
C ASN A 332 -17.46 -15.71 4.64
N HIS A 333 -16.34 -15.06 4.31
CA HIS A 333 -16.12 -14.30 3.09
C HIS A 333 -14.69 -14.48 2.59
N HIS A 334 -14.53 -14.51 1.28
CA HIS A 334 -13.24 -14.65 0.62
C HIS A 334 -12.68 -13.30 0.17
N GLY A 335 -11.36 -13.19 0.07
CA GLY A 335 -10.74 -11.99 -0.47
C GLY A 335 -10.99 -11.85 -1.98
N VAL A 336 -10.40 -12.75 -2.76
CA VAL A 336 -10.59 -12.84 -4.21
C VAL A 336 -10.96 -14.27 -4.59
N VAL A 337 -12.07 -14.43 -5.29
CA VAL A 337 -12.56 -15.70 -5.82
C VAL A 337 -12.75 -15.58 -7.32
N GLY A 338 -12.23 -16.55 -8.07
CA GLY A 338 -12.31 -16.54 -9.53
C GLY A 338 -12.39 -17.95 -10.11
N GLY A 339 -13.23 -18.16 -11.12
CA GLY A 339 -13.31 -19.42 -11.88
C GLY A 339 -12.85 -19.30 -13.33
N GLY A 340 -12.28 -18.16 -13.75
CA GLY A 340 -11.81 -17.92 -15.11
C GLY A 340 -10.28 -18.01 -15.26
N ASP A 341 -9.81 -17.71 -16.46
CA ASP A 341 -8.39 -17.75 -16.83
C ASP A 341 -7.71 -16.37 -16.77
N GLU A 342 -6.37 -16.37 -16.69
CA GLU A 342 -5.51 -15.20 -16.89
C GLU A 342 -5.76 -14.03 -15.92
N TYR A 343 -5.78 -14.33 -14.61
CA TYR A 343 -5.92 -13.29 -13.58
C TYR A 343 -4.57 -12.68 -13.23
N ILE A 344 -4.56 -11.36 -13.08
CA ILE A 344 -3.43 -10.63 -12.49
C ILE A 344 -3.87 -10.10 -11.14
N ILE A 345 -3.33 -10.66 -10.07
CA ILE A 345 -3.60 -10.25 -8.69
C ILE A 345 -2.31 -9.71 -8.12
N SER A 346 -2.19 -8.39 -7.95
CA SER A 346 -0.96 -7.82 -7.41
C SER A 346 -1.10 -6.57 -6.58
N HIS A 347 -0.19 -6.36 -5.63
CA HIS A 347 -0.17 -5.19 -4.77
C HIS A 347 -1.45 -5.01 -3.95
N ASN A 348 -2.19 -6.09 -3.68
CA ASN A 348 -3.37 -6.02 -2.84
C ASN A 348 -3.01 -6.30 -1.38
N GLU A 349 -3.72 -5.64 -0.48
CA GLU A 349 -3.85 -5.99 0.92
C GLU A 349 -5.13 -6.81 1.08
N ILE A 350 -5.03 -8.10 1.42
CA ILE A 350 -6.18 -8.99 1.60
C ILE A 350 -6.13 -9.54 3.03
N LYS A 351 -7.19 -9.30 3.80
CA LYS A 351 -7.18 -9.66 5.21
C LYS A 351 -8.52 -9.98 5.84
N ASN A 352 -8.42 -10.66 6.98
CA ASN A 352 -9.52 -11.00 7.89
C ASN A 352 -10.59 -11.87 7.21
N CYS A 353 -10.17 -12.78 6.34
CA CYS A 353 -11.05 -13.71 5.63
C CYS A 353 -11.08 -15.04 6.40
N SER A 354 -11.96 -15.13 7.40
CA SER A 354 -12.00 -16.21 8.38
C SER A 354 -13.17 -17.16 8.16
N GLY A 355 -13.36 -18.13 9.07
CA GLY A 355 -14.50 -19.05 9.03
C GLY A 355 -14.39 -20.15 7.98
N GLY A 356 -13.16 -20.50 7.58
CA GLY A 356 -12.88 -21.48 6.52
C GLY A 356 -12.81 -20.88 5.12
N HIS A 357 -12.68 -19.56 5.01
CA HIS A 357 -12.58 -18.85 3.74
C HIS A 357 -11.15 -18.38 3.46
N GLN A 358 -10.87 -18.16 2.18
CA GLN A 358 -9.52 -17.95 1.67
C GLN A 358 -9.25 -16.49 1.32
N GLY A 359 -8.00 -16.08 1.46
CA GLY A 359 -7.53 -14.81 0.91
C GLY A 359 -7.69 -14.78 -0.61
N ILE A 360 -7.18 -15.80 -1.30
CA ILE A 360 -7.36 -16.01 -2.74
C ILE A 360 -7.79 -17.45 -2.99
N ASP A 361 -8.85 -17.63 -3.78
CA ASP A 361 -9.42 -18.93 -4.15
C ASP A 361 -9.71 -18.99 -5.65
N THR A 362 -9.09 -19.93 -6.34
CA THR A 362 -9.55 -20.33 -7.68
C THR A 362 -10.72 -21.31 -7.49
N TYR A 363 -11.93 -20.76 -7.46
CA TYR A 363 -13.18 -21.41 -7.12
C TYR A 363 -13.33 -22.86 -7.65
N GLN A 364 -13.89 -23.73 -6.81
CA GLN A 364 -13.88 -25.21 -6.89
C GLN A 364 -14.64 -25.90 -8.05
N LEU A 365 -14.76 -25.24 -9.21
CA LEU A 365 -15.50 -25.73 -10.38
C LEU A 365 -14.61 -26.05 -11.60
N GLY A 366 -13.29 -25.87 -11.48
CA GLY A 366 -12.28 -26.53 -12.32
C GLY A 366 -11.75 -25.78 -13.54
N ASN A 367 -10.51 -26.15 -13.89
CA ASN A 367 -9.68 -25.85 -15.07
C ASN A 367 -9.22 -24.40 -15.30
N SER A 368 -9.32 -23.50 -14.31
CA SER A 368 -8.66 -22.20 -14.42
C SER A 368 -7.15 -22.36 -14.69
N SER A 369 -6.58 -21.36 -15.33
CA SER A 369 -5.17 -21.31 -15.66
C SER A 369 -4.64 -19.88 -15.78
N GLY A 370 -3.32 -19.73 -15.69
CA GLY A 370 -2.67 -18.43 -15.95
C GLY A 370 -2.87 -17.39 -14.85
N TRP A 371 -3.16 -17.79 -13.61
CA TRP A 371 -3.22 -16.80 -12.53
C TRP A 371 -1.81 -16.40 -12.11
N ASN A 372 -1.56 -15.10 -12.11
CA ASN A 372 -0.32 -14.48 -11.67
C ASN A 372 -0.58 -13.66 -10.40
N ILE A 373 -0.16 -14.23 -9.27
CA ILE A 373 -0.40 -13.69 -7.94
C ILE A 373 0.93 -13.15 -7.39
N THR A 374 1.15 -11.84 -7.42
CA THR A 374 2.46 -11.28 -7.02
C THR A 374 2.37 -10.03 -6.18
N TYR A 375 3.31 -9.84 -5.25
CA TYR A 375 3.39 -8.62 -4.42
C TYR A 375 2.12 -8.34 -3.60
N ASN A 376 1.37 -9.37 -3.22
CA ASN A 376 0.22 -9.20 -2.34
C ASN A 376 0.62 -9.40 -0.88
N ASN A 377 -0.09 -8.72 0.00
CA ASN A 377 -0.07 -8.95 1.44
C ASN A 377 -1.36 -9.69 1.83
N ILE A 378 -1.25 -10.95 2.26
CA ILE A 378 -2.39 -11.82 2.59
C ILE A 378 -2.23 -12.29 4.03
N HIS A 379 -3.14 -11.92 4.91
CA HIS A 379 -3.00 -12.27 6.32
C HIS A 379 -4.31 -12.30 7.12
N ASN A 380 -4.29 -12.96 8.28
CA ASN A 380 -5.48 -13.20 9.11
C ASN A 380 -6.59 -13.90 8.30
N CYS A 381 -6.24 -14.97 7.58
CA CYS A 381 -7.18 -15.74 6.78
C CYS A 381 -7.19 -17.21 7.21
N SER A 382 -8.30 -17.92 6.97
CA SER A 382 -8.32 -19.37 7.25
C SER A 382 -7.37 -20.13 6.33
N ASP A 383 -7.40 -19.85 5.03
CA ASP A 383 -6.29 -20.20 4.12
C ASP A 383 -5.78 -18.96 3.37
N GLY A 384 -4.51 -18.99 2.99
CA GLY A 384 -3.87 -17.89 2.26
C GLY A 384 -4.27 -17.90 0.78
N ILE A 385 -3.70 -18.85 0.04
CA ILE A 385 -3.98 -19.05 -1.39
C ILE A 385 -4.39 -20.50 -1.61
N GLN A 386 -5.61 -20.70 -2.12
CA GLN A 386 -6.10 -22.00 -2.57
C GLN A 386 -6.17 -22.01 -4.11
N ILE A 387 -5.45 -22.96 -4.71
CA ILE A 387 -5.34 -23.12 -6.16
C ILE A 387 -5.86 -24.48 -6.60
N GLU A 388 -6.72 -24.44 -7.60
CA GLU A 388 -7.19 -25.52 -8.44
C GLU A 388 -6.86 -25.19 -9.89
N GLY A 389 -6.71 -26.21 -10.74
CA GLY A 389 -6.32 -26.01 -12.14
C GLY A 389 -4.80 -26.01 -12.32
N THR A 390 -4.31 -25.41 -13.40
CA THR A 390 -2.90 -25.57 -13.82
C THR A 390 -2.29 -24.27 -14.31
N SER A 391 -0.96 -24.19 -14.32
CA SER A 391 -0.24 -23.01 -14.84
C SER A 391 -0.51 -21.72 -14.06
N HIS A 392 -0.72 -21.83 -12.75
CA HIS A 392 -0.78 -20.70 -11.82
C HIS A 392 0.60 -20.46 -11.20
N GLU A 393 0.92 -19.20 -10.94
CA GLU A 393 2.15 -18.78 -10.27
C GLU A 393 1.83 -17.79 -9.14
N ALA A 394 2.52 -17.95 -8.01
CA ALA A 394 2.47 -16.97 -6.94
C ALA A 394 3.88 -16.65 -6.43
N HIS A 395 4.40 -15.45 -6.68
CA HIS A 395 5.75 -15.07 -6.23
C HIS A 395 5.74 -13.71 -5.53
N PHE A 396 6.70 -13.50 -4.63
CA PHE A 396 6.92 -12.22 -3.96
C PHE A 396 5.74 -11.71 -3.15
N ASN A 397 4.88 -12.61 -2.67
CA ASN A 397 3.79 -12.27 -1.75
C ASN A 397 4.26 -12.41 -0.30
N ASN A 398 3.61 -11.68 0.59
CA ASN A 398 3.66 -11.88 2.03
C ASN A 398 2.41 -12.63 2.45
N ILE A 399 2.58 -13.83 3.01
CA ILE A 399 1.48 -14.71 3.42
C ILE A 399 1.75 -15.12 4.87
N TYR A 400 0.92 -14.69 5.81
CA TYR A 400 1.14 -14.92 7.25
C TYR A 400 -0.12 -14.83 8.07
N ASP A 401 -0.04 -15.22 9.34
CA ASP A 401 -1.19 -15.29 10.23
C ASP A 401 -2.34 -16.05 9.57
N ILE A 402 -1.98 -17.19 8.95
CA ILE A 402 -2.91 -18.09 8.28
C ILE A 402 -3.24 -19.26 9.21
N GLU A 403 -4.53 -19.59 9.34
CA GLU A 403 -4.97 -20.56 10.35
C GLU A 403 -4.67 -22.02 9.94
N ASN A 404 -4.93 -22.38 8.68
CA ASN A 404 -4.86 -23.77 8.23
C ASN A 404 -3.76 -23.98 7.20
N CYS A 405 -3.84 -23.34 6.04
CA CYS A 405 -2.91 -23.59 4.94
C CYS A 405 -2.58 -22.29 4.18
N SER A 406 -1.31 -21.91 4.19
CA SER A 406 -0.81 -20.69 3.54
C SER A 406 -0.87 -20.78 2.01
N ALA A 407 -0.56 -21.95 1.45
CA ALA A 407 -0.74 -22.24 0.04
C ALA A 407 -1.16 -23.69 -0.17
N CYS A 408 -2.33 -23.89 -0.77
CA CYS A 408 -2.97 -25.19 -0.91
C CYS A 408 -3.25 -25.46 -2.38
N SER A 409 -2.81 -26.60 -2.88
CA SER A 409 -3.19 -27.06 -4.20
C SER A 409 -3.18 -28.58 -4.32
N ASP A 410 -4.15 -29.09 -5.09
CA ASP A 410 -4.18 -30.47 -5.58
C ASP A 410 -3.37 -30.65 -6.87
N PHE A 411 -2.86 -29.55 -7.43
CA PHE A 411 -2.07 -29.52 -8.66
C PHE A 411 -0.71 -28.87 -8.42
N SER A 412 0.23 -29.07 -9.35
CA SER A 412 1.54 -28.42 -9.27
C SER A 412 1.38 -26.89 -9.30
N PHE A 413 1.73 -26.23 -8.20
CA PHE A 413 1.61 -24.79 -8.03
C PHE A 413 2.97 -24.16 -7.72
N ASN A 414 3.43 -23.25 -8.60
CA ASN A 414 4.72 -22.59 -8.43
C ASN A 414 4.59 -21.38 -7.50
N ALA A 415 4.87 -21.59 -6.21
CA ALA A 415 4.78 -20.59 -5.15
C ALA A 415 6.15 -20.14 -4.61
N LYS A 416 7.19 -20.12 -5.46
CA LYS A 416 8.54 -19.73 -5.06
C LYS A 416 8.62 -18.26 -4.68
N LYS A 417 9.58 -17.92 -3.83
CA LYS A 417 9.93 -16.54 -3.45
C LYS A 417 8.76 -15.79 -2.81
N ASN A 418 7.89 -16.48 -2.10
CA ASN A 418 6.98 -15.86 -1.14
C ASN A 418 7.65 -15.83 0.24
N TRP A 419 7.19 -14.90 1.07
CA TRP A 419 7.44 -14.91 2.50
C TRP A 419 6.22 -15.52 3.21
N TRP A 420 6.45 -16.39 4.19
CA TRP A 420 5.44 -17.32 4.72
C TRP A 420 5.10 -17.15 6.21
N GLY A 421 5.41 -16.02 6.84
CA GLY A 421 5.29 -15.88 8.30
C GLY A 421 6.61 -16.12 9.05
N THR A 422 7.49 -16.92 8.46
CA THR A 422 8.65 -17.52 9.12
C THR A 422 9.75 -17.84 8.11
N THR A 423 10.96 -18.11 8.61
CA THR A 423 12.10 -18.61 7.83
C THR A 423 12.44 -20.06 8.14
N GLU A 424 11.76 -20.67 9.13
CA GLU A 424 11.98 -22.05 9.54
C GLU A 424 11.34 -23.00 8.52
N GLU A 425 12.18 -23.76 7.80
CA GLU A 425 11.74 -24.66 6.72
C GLU A 425 10.65 -25.64 7.17
N SER A 426 10.79 -26.24 8.35
CA SER A 426 9.80 -27.19 8.89
C SER A 426 8.44 -26.55 9.20
N GLU A 427 8.42 -25.26 9.52
CA GLU A 427 7.16 -24.53 9.71
C GLU A 427 6.52 -24.24 8.35
N ILE A 428 7.31 -23.84 7.35
CA ILE A 428 6.85 -23.59 5.98
C ILE A 428 6.26 -24.87 5.38
N GLU A 429 6.97 -25.99 5.49
CA GLU A 429 6.51 -27.31 5.04
C GLU A 429 5.17 -27.72 5.67
N ALA A 430 4.91 -27.31 6.92
CA ALA A 430 3.65 -27.62 7.60
C ALA A 430 2.47 -26.76 7.13
N MET A 431 2.74 -25.60 6.50
CA MET A 431 1.72 -24.63 6.08
C MET A 431 1.42 -24.67 4.57
N VAL A 432 2.17 -25.45 3.78
CA VAL A 432 1.98 -25.57 2.32
C VAL A 432 1.67 -27.01 1.95
N SER A 433 0.83 -27.24 0.94
CA SER A 433 0.53 -28.61 0.50
C SER A 433 1.66 -29.22 -0.33
N ASP A 434 1.71 -30.57 -0.40
CA ASP A 434 2.77 -31.33 -1.10
C ASP A 434 2.98 -30.94 -2.57
N ASN A 435 1.94 -30.43 -3.24
CA ASN A 435 2.02 -30.05 -4.66
C ASN A 435 2.51 -28.60 -4.87
N VAL A 436 2.78 -27.87 -3.78
CA VAL A 436 3.25 -26.49 -3.83
C VAL A 436 4.77 -26.46 -3.87
N ILE A 437 5.32 -25.84 -4.91
CA ILE A 437 6.76 -25.62 -5.05
C ILE A 437 7.08 -24.26 -4.43
N PHE A 438 7.52 -24.25 -3.18
CA PHE A 438 7.77 -23.02 -2.42
C PHE A 438 9.25 -22.61 -2.33
N ASP A 439 10.20 -23.53 -2.55
CA ASP A 439 11.64 -23.24 -2.50
C ASP A 439 12.19 -22.67 -3.83
N PRO A 440 13.00 -21.58 -3.79
CA PRO A 440 13.43 -20.85 -2.60
C PRO A 440 12.34 -19.92 -2.06
N TRP A 441 12.21 -19.81 -0.74
CA TRP A 441 11.36 -18.80 -0.08
C TRP A 441 12.13 -17.51 0.24
N LEU A 442 11.42 -16.46 0.67
CA LEU A 442 12.00 -15.20 1.12
C LEU A 442 12.30 -15.25 2.62
N ASN A 443 13.41 -14.62 3.03
CA ASN A 443 13.81 -14.55 4.44
C ASN A 443 13.16 -13.39 5.21
N GLU A 444 12.53 -12.45 4.50
CA GLU A 444 11.87 -11.27 5.06
C GLU A 444 10.67 -10.88 4.17
N PRO A 445 9.64 -10.22 4.74
CA PRO A 445 8.51 -9.73 3.95
C PRO A 445 8.95 -8.63 2.98
N ARG A 446 8.23 -8.48 1.86
CA ARG A 446 8.47 -7.50 0.80
C ARG A 446 7.52 -6.31 0.81
#